data_AF-A0AAW2EVJ6-F1
#
_entry.id   AF-A0AAW2EVJ6-F1
#
_cell.length_a   1.000
_cell.length_b   1.000
_cell.length_c   1.000
_cell.angle_alpha   90.00
_cell.angle_beta   90.00
_cell.angle_gamma   90.00
#
_symmetry.space_group_name_H-M   'P 1'
#
loop_
_entity.id
_entity.type
_entity.pdbx_description
1 polymer ?
#
loop_
_entity_poly.entity_id
_entity_poly.type
_entity_poly.pdbx_seq_one_letter_code
_entity_poly.pdbx_strand_id
1 'polypeptide(L)'
;MAKFAIVAVVLLAGAVSQSQRIIRETTAESADANAVGIKDVLQKISSGDSSAKDDATLVEFIKEEILKTAEEIKTPAGSVEAAAKKAQVLVSELTSAYTNAIYKSKSPEEGRENFARFQGTVQAIVEFIKNGQFIA
;
A
#
# COMPACT_ATOMS: atom_id res chain seq x y z
N MET A 1 -31.12 -43.54 36.27
CA MET A 1 -30.16 -42.77 37.11
C MET A 1 -29.25 -41.96 36.18
N ALA A 2 -29.72 -40.80 35.71
CA ALA A 2 -28.95 -39.93 34.84
C ALA A 2 -28.12 -38.96 35.70
N LYS A 3 -26.79 -38.97 35.51
CA LYS A 3 -25.85 -38.07 36.21
C LYS A 3 -25.66 -36.81 35.36
N PHE A 4 -26.01 -35.67 35.95
CA PHE A 4 -25.83 -34.34 35.39
C PHE A 4 -24.35 -33.94 35.42
N ALA A 5 -23.80 -33.54 34.28
CA ALA A 5 -22.50 -32.88 34.20
C ALA A 5 -22.71 -31.36 34.09
N ILE A 6 -22.05 -30.65 34.99
CA ILE A 6 -22.20 -29.24 35.32
C ILE A 6 -21.52 -28.39 34.24
N VAL A 7 -22.26 -27.43 33.68
CA VAL A 7 -21.74 -26.40 32.76
C VAL A 7 -21.12 -25.29 33.61
N ALA A 8 -19.81 -25.09 33.48
CA ALA A 8 -19.12 -23.96 34.08
C ALA A 8 -19.32 -22.71 33.20
N VAL A 9 -20.19 -21.80 33.65
CA VAL A 9 -20.32 -20.45 33.10
C VAL A 9 -19.31 -19.57 33.82
N VAL A 10 -18.23 -19.20 33.14
CA VAL A 10 -17.28 -18.19 33.63
C VAL A 10 -17.82 -16.82 33.22
N LEU A 11 -18.45 -16.15 34.19
CA LEU A 11 -18.77 -14.72 34.15
C LEU A 11 -17.47 -13.92 34.29
N LEU A 12 -16.94 -13.39 33.18
CA LEU A 12 -16.03 -12.25 33.24
C LEU A 12 -16.86 -10.97 33.22
N ALA A 13 -17.04 -10.39 34.40
CA ALA A 13 -17.45 -9.00 34.56
C ALA A 13 -16.21 -8.11 34.54
N GLY A 14 -16.29 -7.00 33.80
CA GLY A 14 -15.55 -5.76 34.12
C GLY A 14 -14.26 -5.51 33.37
N ALA A 15 -14.38 -4.92 32.18
CA ALA A 15 -13.71 -3.66 31.86
C ALA A 15 -14.36 -3.09 30.58
N VAL A 16 -15.13 -2.01 30.72
CA VAL A 16 -15.47 -1.13 29.60
C VAL A 16 -14.15 -0.53 29.13
N SER A 17 -13.56 -1.11 28.07
CA SER A 17 -12.44 -0.50 27.37
C SER A 17 -13.00 0.53 26.38
N GLN A 18 -13.19 1.76 26.87
CA GLN A 18 -13.25 2.94 26.03
C GLN A 18 -11.88 3.14 25.37
N SER A 19 -11.58 2.42 24.29
CA SER A 19 -10.41 2.72 23.44
C SER A 19 -10.43 2.03 22.07
N GLN A 20 -11.60 1.97 21.42
CA GLN A 20 -11.68 1.52 20.02
C GLN A 20 -12.19 2.59 19.04
N ARG A 21 -12.40 3.82 19.50
CA ARG A 21 -12.87 4.90 18.61
C ARG A 21 -11.76 5.73 17.96
N ILE A 22 -10.53 5.70 18.46
CA ILE A 22 -9.48 6.62 17.97
C ILE A 22 -8.68 6.07 16.79
N ILE A 23 -8.72 4.76 16.50
CA ILE A 23 -7.91 4.19 15.39
C ILE A 23 -8.63 4.34 14.03
N ARG A 24 -9.97 4.44 14.02
CA ARG A 24 -10.74 4.35 12.77
C ARG A 24 -10.80 5.66 11.98
N GLU A 25 -10.63 6.81 12.62
CA GLU A 25 -10.64 8.12 11.94
C GLU A 25 -9.29 8.43 11.28
N THR A 26 -8.17 8.12 11.96
CA THR A 26 -6.82 8.40 11.42
C THR A 26 -6.50 7.60 10.14
N THR A 27 -6.93 6.33 10.06
CA THR A 27 -6.64 5.48 8.89
C THR A 27 -7.47 5.85 7.66
N ALA A 28 -8.65 6.46 7.85
CA ALA A 28 -9.47 6.91 6.73
C ALA A 28 -8.95 8.22 6.13
N GLU A 29 -8.52 9.18 6.97
CA GLU A 29 -7.85 10.41 6.50
C GLU A 29 -6.50 10.12 5.84
N SER A 30 -5.70 9.18 6.38
CA SER A 30 -4.40 8.86 5.79
C SER A 30 -4.50 8.17 4.44
N ALA A 31 -5.58 7.43 4.17
CA ALA A 31 -5.78 6.76 2.89
C ALA A 31 -6.04 7.72 1.74
N ASP A 32 -6.87 8.74 2.00
CA ASP A 32 -7.12 9.80 1.02
C ASP A 32 -5.84 10.62 0.81
N ALA A 33 -5.06 10.85 1.88
CA ALA A 33 -3.76 11.50 1.80
C ALA A 33 -2.72 10.69 0.98
N ASN A 34 -2.69 9.37 1.13
CA ASN A 34 -1.78 8.51 0.37
C ASN A 34 -2.16 8.42 -1.11
N ALA A 35 -3.45 8.30 -1.42
CA ALA A 35 -3.93 8.32 -2.80
C ALA A 35 -3.59 9.66 -3.50
N VAL A 36 -3.76 10.78 -2.80
CA VAL A 36 -3.35 12.11 -3.28
C VAL A 36 -1.82 12.18 -3.42
N GLY A 37 -1.06 11.72 -2.43
CA GLY A 37 0.40 11.71 -2.47
C GLY A 37 0.98 10.88 -3.61
N ILE A 38 0.40 9.70 -3.88
CA ILE A 38 0.75 8.86 -5.04
C ILE A 38 0.54 9.65 -6.33
N LYS A 39 -0.64 10.25 -6.50
CA LYS A 39 -0.98 11.01 -7.71
C LYS A 39 -0.05 12.19 -7.91
N ASP A 40 0.26 12.93 -6.85
CA ASP A 40 1.15 14.09 -6.90
C ASP A 40 2.57 13.71 -7.31
N VAL A 41 3.11 12.63 -6.73
CA VAL A 41 4.44 12.14 -7.10
C VAL A 41 4.47 11.59 -8.53
N LEU A 42 3.46 10.82 -8.92
CA LEU A 42 3.34 10.33 -10.31
C LEU A 42 3.27 11.50 -11.32
N GLN A 43 2.58 12.58 -10.96
CA GLN A 43 2.53 13.79 -11.79
C GLN A 43 3.92 14.44 -11.92
N LYS A 44 4.69 14.56 -10.83
CA LYS A 44 6.08 15.05 -10.88
C LYS A 44 6.99 14.17 -11.72
N ILE A 45 6.83 12.85 -11.63
CA ILE A 45 7.58 11.90 -12.48
C ILE A 45 7.24 12.16 -13.94
N SER A 46 5.94 12.21 -14.26
CA SER A 46 5.42 12.43 -15.61
C SER A 46 5.80 13.80 -16.21
N SER A 47 6.07 14.81 -15.38
CA SER A 47 6.57 16.12 -15.83
C SER A 47 8.10 16.17 -15.99
N GLY A 48 8.82 15.20 -15.44
CA GLY A 48 10.30 15.18 -15.42
C GLY A 48 10.90 15.96 -14.25
N ASP A 49 10.09 16.46 -13.32
CA ASP A 49 10.54 17.28 -12.17
C ASP A 49 10.75 16.46 -10.89
N SER A 50 10.70 15.13 -10.99
CA SER A 50 10.88 14.21 -9.86
C SER A 50 12.33 13.91 -9.54
N SER A 51 12.60 13.59 -8.28
CA SER A 51 13.89 13.16 -7.76
C SER A 51 13.86 11.74 -7.21
N ALA A 52 15.03 11.15 -6.97
CA ALA A 52 15.15 9.84 -6.29
C ALA A 52 14.46 9.81 -4.92
N LYS A 53 14.33 10.96 -4.23
CA LYS A 53 13.58 11.06 -2.97
C LYS A 53 12.07 10.94 -3.18
N ASP A 54 11.55 11.49 -4.28
CA ASP A 54 10.16 11.32 -4.65
C ASP A 54 9.86 9.83 -4.94
N ASP A 55 10.80 9.11 -5.57
CA ASP A 55 10.65 7.66 -5.82
C ASP A 55 10.54 6.85 -4.53
N ALA A 56 11.43 7.13 -3.57
CA ALA A 56 11.39 6.48 -2.26
C ALA A 56 10.07 6.78 -1.54
N THR A 57 9.61 8.03 -1.61
CA THR A 57 8.32 8.46 -1.03
C THR A 57 7.15 7.73 -1.69
N LEU A 58 7.18 7.58 -3.02
CA LEU A 58 6.16 6.86 -3.77
C LEU A 58 6.10 5.39 -3.38
N VAL A 59 7.25 4.75 -3.17
CA VAL A 59 7.31 3.35 -2.71
C VAL A 59 6.60 3.20 -1.37
N GLU A 60 6.83 4.11 -0.42
CA GLU A 60 6.18 4.04 0.90
C GLU A 60 4.67 4.23 0.79
N PHE A 61 4.18 5.24 0.04
CA PHE A 61 2.75 5.40 -0.16
C PHE A 61 2.09 4.18 -0.83
N ILE A 62 2.75 3.59 -1.83
CA ILE A 62 2.25 2.39 -2.51
C ILE A 62 2.17 1.20 -1.54
N LYS A 63 3.19 1.00 -0.68
CA LYS A 63 3.18 -0.07 0.32
C LYS A 63 2.02 0.09 1.29
N GLU A 64 1.85 1.29 1.86
CA GLU A 64 0.77 1.57 2.81
C GLU A 64 -0.61 1.37 2.17
N GLU A 65 -0.78 1.82 0.93
CA GLU A 65 -2.04 1.67 0.19
C GLU A 65 -2.35 0.19 -0.12
N ILE A 66 -1.33 -0.62 -0.41
CA ILE A 66 -1.49 -2.07 -0.59
C ILE A 66 -1.85 -2.76 0.72
N LEU A 67 -1.16 -2.44 1.83
CA LEU A 67 -1.47 -2.99 3.16
C LEU A 67 -2.91 -2.67 3.57
N LYS A 68 -3.31 -1.41 3.43
CA LYS A 68 -4.67 -0.97 3.71
C LYS A 68 -5.69 -1.77 2.90
N THR A 69 -5.46 -1.93 1.60
CA THR A 69 -6.35 -2.69 0.72
C THR A 69 -6.47 -4.15 1.19
N ALA A 70 -5.37 -4.75 1.67
CA ALA A 70 -5.38 -6.11 2.20
C ALA A 70 -6.16 -6.23 3.53
N GLU A 71 -5.98 -5.26 4.43
CA GLU A 71 -6.62 -5.19 5.75
C GLU A 71 -8.14 -4.98 5.68
N GLU A 72 -8.63 -4.28 4.65
CA GLU A 72 -10.06 -4.07 4.44
C GLU A 72 -10.81 -5.39 4.12
N ILE A 73 -10.09 -6.43 3.66
CA ILE A 73 -10.65 -7.74 3.32
C ILE A 73 -10.50 -8.71 4.50
N LYS A 74 -11.62 -9.32 4.92
CA LYS A 74 -11.70 -10.18 6.11
C LYS A 74 -11.22 -11.62 5.91
N THR A 75 -10.71 -11.96 4.73
CA THR A 75 -10.30 -13.34 4.39
C THR A 75 -8.89 -13.33 3.83
N PRO A 76 -7.98 -14.22 4.28
CA PRO A 76 -6.60 -14.24 3.82
C PRO A 76 -6.44 -14.29 2.29
N ALA A 77 -7.20 -15.16 1.61
CA ALA A 77 -7.15 -15.28 0.15
C ALA A 77 -7.60 -13.99 -0.56
N GLY A 78 -8.71 -13.39 -0.11
CA GLY A 78 -9.23 -12.14 -0.66
C GLY A 78 -8.31 -10.94 -0.41
N SER A 79 -7.62 -10.89 0.73
CA SER A 79 -6.65 -9.84 1.05
C SER A 79 -5.47 -9.86 0.08
N VAL A 80 -4.93 -11.04 -0.21
CA VAL A 80 -3.83 -11.22 -1.17
C VAL A 80 -4.27 -10.84 -2.59
N GLU A 81 -5.46 -11.29 -3.01
CA GLU A 81 -5.99 -10.95 -4.34
C GLU A 81 -6.21 -9.43 -4.50
N ALA A 82 -6.80 -8.79 -3.49
CA ALA A 82 -7.05 -7.35 -3.51
C ALA A 82 -5.74 -6.54 -3.51
N ALA A 83 -4.77 -6.93 -2.68
CA ALA A 83 -3.43 -6.35 -2.64
C ALA A 83 -2.71 -6.46 -4.00
N ALA A 84 -2.72 -7.66 -4.60
CA ALA A 84 -2.10 -7.89 -5.90
C ALA A 84 -2.76 -7.06 -7.01
N LYS A 85 -4.09 -6.97 -7.03
CA LYS A 85 -4.82 -6.15 -7.99
C LYS A 85 -4.52 -4.66 -7.83
N LYS A 86 -4.47 -4.15 -6.59
CA LYS A 86 -4.12 -2.76 -6.31
C LYS A 86 -2.69 -2.45 -6.74
N ALA A 87 -1.74 -3.33 -6.42
CA ALA A 87 -0.37 -3.22 -6.88
C ALA A 87 -0.26 -3.17 -8.41
N GLN A 88 -1.01 -4.02 -9.12
CA GLN A 88 -1.01 -4.01 -10.59
C GLN A 88 -1.46 -2.67 -11.17
N VAL A 89 -2.50 -2.06 -10.59
CA VAL A 89 -2.97 -0.72 -11.01
C VAL A 89 -1.87 0.32 -10.76
N LEU A 90 -1.30 0.36 -9.56
CA LEU A 90 -0.27 1.33 -9.17
C LEU A 90 1.00 1.19 -10.03
N VAL A 91 1.44 -0.04 -10.33
CA VAL A 91 2.59 -0.28 -11.22
C VAL A 91 2.28 0.14 -12.65
N SER A 92 1.05 0.00 -13.12
CA SER A 92 0.64 0.49 -14.44
C SER A 92 0.70 2.02 -14.52
N GLU A 93 0.22 2.73 -13.49
CA GLU A 93 0.29 4.18 -13.42
C GLU A 93 1.74 4.68 -13.34
N LEU A 94 2.57 4.02 -12.53
CA LEU A 94 4.01 4.25 -12.44
C LEU A 94 4.70 4.11 -13.81
N THR A 95 4.39 3.02 -14.52
CA THR A 95 4.92 2.75 -15.85
C THR A 95 4.53 3.84 -16.83
N SER A 96 3.29 4.31 -16.78
CA SER A 96 2.81 5.41 -17.62
C SER A 96 3.58 6.72 -17.32
N ALA A 97 3.74 7.07 -16.04
CA ALA A 97 4.46 8.27 -15.62
C ALA A 97 5.91 8.26 -16.09
N TYR A 98 6.63 7.15 -15.85
CA TYR A 98 8.03 7.02 -16.26
C TYR A 98 8.21 6.94 -17.77
N THR A 99 7.29 6.29 -18.48
CA THR A 99 7.30 6.29 -19.95
C THR A 99 7.21 7.73 -20.48
N ASN A 100 6.33 8.55 -19.92
CA ASN A 100 6.23 9.95 -20.29
C ASN A 100 7.52 10.73 -19.99
N ALA A 101 8.12 10.52 -18.80
CA ALA A 101 9.38 11.14 -18.41
C ALA A 101 10.52 10.80 -19.39
N ILE A 102 10.63 9.51 -19.76
CA ILE A 102 11.63 9.02 -20.71
C ILE A 102 11.42 9.64 -22.09
N TYR A 103 10.18 9.71 -22.59
CA TYR A 103 9.88 10.32 -23.89
C TYR A 103 10.14 11.83 -23.93
N LYS A 104 9.99 12.52 -22.79
CA LYS A 104 10.24 13.96 -22.67
C LYS A 104 11.70 14.31 -22.36
N SER A 105 12.54 13.31 -22.08
CA SER A 105 13.94 13.52 -21.72
C SER A 105 14.68 14.27 -22.84
N LYS A 106 15.47 15.28 -22.47
CA LYS A 106 16.19 16.16 -23.42
C LYS A 106 17.50 15.57 -23.88
N SER A 107 17.99 14.54 -23.20
CA SER A 107 19.20 13.81 -23.58
C SER A 107 19.05 12.29 -23.37
N PRO A 108 19.89 11.48 -24.05
CA PRO A 108 19.97 10.05 -23.78
C PRO A 108 20.36 9.71 -22.34
N GLU A 109 21.18 10.56 -21.69
CA GLU A 109 21.61 10.38 -20.30
C GLU A 109 20.42 10.52 -19.35
N GLU A 110 19.60 11.55 -19.53
CA GLU A 110 18.38 11.77 -18.75
C GLU A 110 17.38 10.63 -18.96
N GLY A 111 17.21 10.14 -20.20
CA GLY A 111 16.36 9.00 -20.49
C GLY A 111 16.84 7.71 -19.81
N ARG A 112 18.15 7.45 -19.79
CA ARG A 112 18.75 6.30 -19.09
C ARG A 112 18.58 6.40 -17.58
N GLU A 113 18.75 7.59 -17.02
CA GLU A 113 18.54 7.85 -15.58
C GLU A 113 17.08 7.57 -15.20
N ASN A 114 16.12 8.12 -15.94
CA ASN A 114 14.70 7.87 -15.71
C ASN A 114 14.34 6.37 -15.84
N PHE A 115 14.94 5.67 -16.81
CA PHE A 115 14.76 4.22 -16.94
C PHE A 115 15.34 3.43 -15.76
N ALA A 116 16.53 3.78 -15.28
CA ALA A 116 17.13 3.13 -14.12
C ALA A 116 16.31 3.37 -12.84
N ARG A 117 15.81 4.59 -12.65
CA ARG A 117 14.91 4.94 -11.54
C ARG A 117 13.62 4.13 -11.61
N PHE A 118 12.97 4.06 -12.77
CA PHE A 118 11.80 3.21 -13.01
C PHE A 118 12.04 1.75 -12.59
N GLN A 119 13.15 1.16 -13.05
CA GLN A 119 13.49 -0.23 -12.70
C GLN A 119 13.65 -0.42 -11.19
N GLY A 120 14.36 0.49 -10.52
CA GLY A 120 14.55 0.45 -9.08
C GLY A 120 13.24 0.57 -8.29
N THR A 121 12.37 1.51 -8.68
CA THR A 121 11.07 1.72 -8.04
C THR A 121 10.16 0.49 -8.21
N VAL A 122 10.06 -0.07 -9.42
CA VAL A 122 9.28 -1.29 -9.68
C VAL A 122 9.82 -2.46 -8.88
N GLN A 123 11.15 -2.64 -8.85
CA GLN A 123 11.77 -3.71 -8.09
C GLN A 123 11.41 -3.63 -6.61
N ALA A 124 11.49 -2.44 -5.99
CA ALA A 124 11.14 -2.24 -4.59
C ALA A 124 9.67 -2.62 -4.29
N ILE A 125 8.74 -2.25 -5.19
CA ILE A 125 7.33 -2.60 -5.06
C ILE A 125 7.12 -4.12 -5.20
N VAL A 126 7.77 -4.75 -6.19
CA VAL A 126 7.67 -6.20 -6.42
C VAL A 126 8.25 -7.00 -5.25
N GLU A 127 9.39 -6.59 -4.71
CA GLU A 127 10.01 -7.22 -3.54
C GLU A 127 9.07 -7.16 -2.33
N PHE A 128 8.44 -6.02 -2.09
CA PHE A 128 7.44 -5.88 -1.04
C PHE A 128 6.26 -6.86 -1.23
N ILE A 129 5.67 -6.91 -2.42
CA ILE A 129 4.53 -7.79 -2.72
C ILE A 129 4.92 -9.27 -2.56
N LYS A 130 6.12 -9.65 -3.04
CA LYS A 130 6.61 -11.03 -2.94
C LYS A 130 6.81 -11.50 -1.51
N ASN A 131 7.14 -10.60 -0.59
CA ASN A 131 7.30 -10.95 0.82
C ASN A 131 5.97 -11.33 1.47
N GLY A 132 4.83 -10.97 0.87
CA GLY A 132 3.52 -11.51 1.23
C GLY A 132 3.02 -11.17 2.63
N GLN A 133 3.74 -10.34 3.38
CA GLN A 133 3.38 -9.87 4.72
C GLN A 133 2.36 -8.74 4.61
N PHE A 134 1.18 -9.07 4.10
CA PHE A 134 0.06 -8.13 4.00
C PHE A 134 -0.79 -8.10 5.28
N ILE A 135 -0.60 -9.07 6.17
CA ILE A 135 -1.37 -9.26 7.40
C ILE A 135 -0.40 -9.79 8.46
N ALA A 136 -0.35 -9.14 9.63
CA ALA A 136 0.44 -9.57 10.79
C ALA A 136 -0.32 -10.63 11.61
#